data_AF-H1VMU6-F1
#
_entry.id   AF-H1VMU6-F1
#
_cell.length_a   1.000
_cell.length_b   1.000
_cell.length_c   1.000
_cell.angle_alpha   90.00
_cell.angle_beta   90.00
_cell.angle_gamma   90.00
#
_symmetry.space_group_name_H-M   'P 1'
#
loop_
_entity.id
_entity.type
_entity.pdbx_description
1 polymer ?
#
loop_
_entity_poly.entity_id
_entity_poly.type
_entity_poly.pdbx_seq_one_letter_code
_entity_poly.pdbx_strand_id
1 'polypeptide(L)'
;MPFEGDYTQEQYAQQLIDEYKEAGVAPERVWPQSFHYPDVLYWLKAEPTFGKQAVLLDENGDTPETFPLAVGNLTEYAAAGVKIMAPPLYYLVSVEDGKIVPSSYAIKAKELGLNIISWSLERSGFLGDGTKGGYYFTSVANVTNNDGDVYNLLNVLAQDVGVLGVFSDWSATVTYYANCFGLF
;
A
#
# COMPACT_ATOMS: atom_id res chain seq x y z
N MET A 1 6.45 -17.44 -16.62
CA MET A 1 6.02 -18.76 -16.12
C MET A 1 5.48 -19.52 -17.31
N PRO A 2 5.95 -20.76 -17.61
CA PRO A 2 6.66 -21.65 -16.68
C PRO A 2 8.09 -22.04 -17.09
N PHE A 3 8.79 -22.61 -16.09
CA PHE A 3 9.74 -23.72 -16.26
C PHE A 3 8.88 -24.99 -16.52
N GLU A 4 9.16 -25.77 -17.58
CA GLU A 4 8.47 -27.03 -17.98
C GLU A 4 7.04 -26.99 -18.56
N GLY A 5 6.33 -25.86 -18.51
CA GLY A 5 5.25 -25.55 -19.47
C GLY A 5 3.79 -25.71 -19.01
N ASP A 6 3.52 -26.27 -17.83
CA ASP A 6 2.17 -26.51 -17.30
C ASP A 6 1.79 -25.68 -16.06
N TYR A 7 2.74 -24.90 -15.51
CA TYR A 7 2.51 -24.11 -14.30
C TYR A 7 1.90 -22.72 -14.56
N THR A 8 0.62 -22.59 -14.24
CA THR A 8 -0.23 -21.40 -14.42
C THR A 8 -0.09 -20.38 -13.28
N GLN A 9 -0.57 -19.14 -13.52
CA GLN A 9 -0.60 -18.10 -12.49
C GLN A 9 -1.51 -18.46 -11.30
N GLU A 10 -2.65 -19.12 -11.54
CA GLU A 10 -3.53 -19.57 -10.45
C GLU A 10 -2.88 -20.67 -9.60
N GLN A 11 -2.09 -21.57 -10.22
CA GLN A 11 -1.31 -22.55 -9.47
C GLN A 11 -0.23 -21.87 -8.61
N TYR A 12 0.41 -20.81 -9.10
CA TYR A 12 1.31 -19.98 -8.30
C TYR A 12 0.61 -19.36 -7.09
N ALA A 13 -0.55 -18.71 -7.32
CA ALA A 13 -1.33 -18.07 -6.28
C ALA A 13 -1.80 -19.08 -5.22
N GLN A 14 -2.26 -20.27 -5.65
CA GLN A 14 -2.66 -21.34 -4.73
C GLN A 14 -1.47 -21.90 -3.94
N GLN A 15 -0.34 -22.17 -4.62
CA GLN A 15 0.83 -22.74 -3.96
C GLN A 15 1.33 -21.83 -2.82
N LEU A 16 1.34 -20.50 -3.00
CA LEU A 16 1.70 -19.56 -1.92
C LEU A 16 0.94 -19.88 -0.61
N ILE A 17 -0.37 -20.13 -0.71
CA ILE A 17 -1.22 -20.40 0.46
C ILE A 17 -1.01 -21.82 1.00
N ASP A 18 -0.86 -22.80 0.11
CA ASP A 18 -0.62 -24.19 0.51
C ASP A 18 0.68 -24.35 1.30
N GLU A 19 1.75 -23.65 0.94
CA GLU A 19 3.02 -23.66 1.68
C GLU A 19 2.84 -23.13 3.12
N TYR A 20 2.03 -22.09 3.33
CA TYR A 20 1.73 -21.59 4.68
C TYR A 20 0.87 -22.56 5.50
N LYS A 21 -0.07 -23.26 4.86
CA LYS A 21 -0.88 -24.30 5.50
C LYS A 21 -0.01 -25.48 5.92
N GLU A 22 0.87 -25.96 5.03
CA GLU A 22 1.79 -27.06 5.32
C GLU A 22 2.74 -26.70 6.46
N ALA A 23 3.24 -25.46 6.49
CA ALA A 23 4.06 -24.94 7.59
C ALA A 23 3.28 -24.69 8.90
N GLY A 24 1.95 -24.87 8.91
CA GLY A 24 1.11 -24.65 10.10
C GLY A 24 0.99 -23.19 10.54
N VAL A 25 1.18 -22.24 9.62
CA VAL A 25 1.05 -20.81 9.91
C VAL A 25 -0.43 -20.42 9.90
N ALA A 26 -0.90 -19.86 11.02
CA ALA A 26 -2.28 -19.41 11.14
C ALA A 26 -2.60 -18.31 10.11
N PRO A 27 -3.76 -18.34 9.43
CA PRO A 27 -4.11 -17.38 8.38
C PRO A 27 -4.02 -15.92 8.81
N GLU A 28 -4.32 -15.62 10.08
CA GLU A 28 -4.29 -14.25 10.63
C GLU A 28 -2.88 -13.65 10.63
N ARG A 29 -1.85 -14.48 10.48
CA ARG A 29 -0.44 -14.06 10.41
C ARG A 29 0.06 -13.85 8.98
N VAL A 30 -0.79 -14.03 7.97
CA VAL A 30 -0.40 -13.99 6.55
C VAL A 30 -1.19 -12.92 5.83
N TRP A 31 -0.49 -12.03 5.13
CA TRP A 31 -1.08 -10.97 4.31
C TRP A 31 -0.64 -11.22 2.85
N PRO A 32 -1.33 -12.11 2.11
CA PRO A 32 -0.95 -12.39 0.74
C PRO A 32 -1.19 -11.14 -0.12
N GLN A 33 -0.19 -10.74 -0.91
CA GLN A 33 -0.24 -9.52 -1.69
C GLN A 33 0.12 -9.77 -3.16
N SER A 34 -0.53 -9.07 -4.07
CA SER A 34 -0.22 -9.14 -5.50
C SER A 34 -0.54 -7.81 -6.19
N PHE A 35 0.26 -7.44 -7.19
CA PHE A 35 -0.10 -6.41 -8.19
C PHE A 35 -1.10 -6.94 -9.21
N HIS A 36 -1.19 -8.27 -9.36
CA HIS A 36 -2.06 -8.91 -10.31
C HIS A 36 -3.44 -9.15 -9.67
N TYR A 37 -4.40 -8.27 -10.00
CA TYR A 37 -5.76 -8.30 -9.46
C TYR A 37 -6.45 -9.68 -9.50
N PRO A 38 -6.32 -10.51 -10.57
CA PRO A 38 -6.87 -11.86 -10.58
C PRO A 38 -6.36 -12.77 -9.45
N ASP A 39 -5.14 -12.58 -8.93
CA ASP A 39 -4.63 -13.38 -7.80
C ASP A 39 -5.43 -13.07 -6.52
N VAL A 40 -5.74 -11.79 -6.30
CA VAL A 40 -6.55 -11.35 -5.15
C VAL A 40 -7.97 -11.90 -5.25
N LEU A 41 -8.58 -11.84 -6.44
CA LEU A 41 -9.90 -12.44 -6.68
C LEU A 41 -9.88 -13.97 -6.48
N TYR A 42 -8.79 -14.62 -6.89
CA TYR A 42 -8.60 -16.05 -6.68
C TYR A 42 -8.58 -16.38 -5.18
N TRP A 43 -7.77 -15.70 -4.37
CA TRP A 43 -7.72 -15.94 -2.92
C TRP A 43 -9.03 -15.62 -2.20
N LEU A 44 -9.72 -14.54 -2.60
CA LEU A 44 -11.04 -14.22 -2.05
C LEU A 44 -12.06 -15.35 -2.27
N LYS A 45 -11.95 -16.08 -3.38
CA LYS A 45 -12.85 -17.18 -3.76
C LYS A 45 -12.40 -18.54 -3.22
N ALA A 46 -11.15 -18.91 -3.46
CA ALA A 46 -10.60 -20.23 -3.18
C ALA A 46 -10.13 -20.38 -1.73
N GLU A 47 -9.68 -19.29 -1.11
CA GLU A 47 -9.02 -19.28 0.20
C GLU A 47 -9.63 -18.26 1.16
N PRO A 48 -10.95 -18.30 1.45
CA PRO A 48 -11.67 -17.20 2.13
C PRO A 48 -11.18 -16.87 3.54
N THR A 49 -10.42 -17.75 4.21
CA THR A 49 -9.76 -17.44 5.49
C THR A 49 -8.52 -16.56 5.30
N PHE A 50 -7.65 -16.89 4.35
CA PHE A 50 -6.49 -16.06 3.96
C PHE A 50 -6.92 -14.82 3.18
N GLY A 51 -7.94 -14.93 2.33
CA GLY A 51 -8.50 -13.87 1.50
C GLY A 51 -9.02 -12.66 2.29
N LYS A 52 -9.35 -12.82 3.57
CA LYS A 52 -9.69 -11.69 4.47
C LYS A 52 -8.55 -10.67 4.60
N GLN A 53 -7.31 -11.14 4.48
CA GLN A 53 -6.08 -10.34 4.57
C GLN A 53 -5.40 -10.19 3.21
N ALA A 54 -6.08 -10.52 2.10
CA ALA A 54 -5.53 -10.32 0.76
C ALA A 54 -5.39 -8.83 0.45
N VAL A 55 -4.20 -8.45 -0.03
CA VAL A 55 -3.79 -7.08 -0.30
C VAL A 55 -3.61 -6.88 -1.81
N LEU A 56 -4.33 -5.93 -2.39
CA LEU A 56 -4.12 -5.52 -3.78
C LEU A 56 -3.09 -4.38 -3.84
N LEU A 57 -1.92 -4.66 -4.39
CA LEU A 57 -0.90 -3.66 -4.67
C LEU A 57 -1.32 -2.86 -5.89
N ASP A 58 -1.20 -1.53 -5.82
CA ASP A 58 -1.67 -0.63 -6.88
C ASP A 58 -0.54 0.29 -7.35
N GLU A 59 -0.24 0.22 -8.64
CA GLU A 59 0.71 1.10 -9.36
C GLU A 59 0.06 1.71 -10.62
N ASN A 60 -1.27 1.68 -10.70
CA ASN A 60 -2.00 2.07 -11.92
C ASN A 60 -2.20 3.59 -12.07
N GLY A 61 -1.70 4.40 -11.14
CA GLY A 61 -1.93 5.85 -11.04
C GLY A 61 -0.66 6.71 -11.12
N ASP A 62 0.40 6.19 -11.75
CA ASP A 62 1.74 6.81 -11.72
C ASP A 62 1.85 8.15 -12.46
N THR A 63 0.85 8.49 -13.27
CA THR A 63 0.83 9.74 -14.05
C THR A 63 -0.43 10.58 -13.74
N PRO A 64 -0.42 11.89 -14.00
CA PRO A 64 -1.61 12.74 -13.83
C PRO A 64 -2.84 12.25 -14.60
N GLU A 65 -2.65 11.59 -15.74
CA GLU A 65 -3.72 11.04 -16.58
C GLU A 65 -4.28 9.74 -16.01
N THR A 66 -3.43 8.92 -15.39
CA THR A 66 -3.78 7.58 -14.88
C THR A 66 -4.26 7.65 -13.42
N PHE A 67 -3.82 8.63 -12.63
CA PHE A 67 -4.21 8.77 -11.23
C PHE A 67 -5.73 8.86 -11.02
N PRO A 68 -6.52 9.67 -11.76
CA PRO A 68 -7.97 9.68 -11.63
C PRO A 68 -8.62 8.32 -11.95
N LEU A 69 -8.01 7.53 -12.86
CA LEU A 69 -8.50 6.19 -13.21
C LEU A 69 -8.24 5.22 -12.05
N ALA A 70 -7.06 5.25 -11.44
CA ALA A 70 -6.75 4.46 -10.25
C ALA A 70 -7.72 4.75 -9.09
N VAL A 71 -8.03 6.04 -8.84
CA VAL A 71 -9.05 6.43 -7.85
C VAL A 71 -10.44 5.88 -8.21
N GLY A 72 -10.80 5.88 -9.50
CA GLY A 72 -12.06 5.31 -9.99
C GLY A 72 -12.15 3.79 -9.76
N ASN A 73 -11.07 3.07 -10.04
CA ASN A 73 -10.99 1.61 -9.93
C ASN A 73 -11.23 1.10 -8.50
N LEU A 74 -10.96 1.91 -7.47
CA LEU A 74 -11.26 1.56 -6.07
C LEU A 74 -12.72 1.11 -5.87
N THR A 75 -13.65 1.73 -6.60
CA THR A 75 -15.08 1.37 -6.51
C THR A 75 -15.32 -0.05 -7.02
N GLU A 76 -14.65 -0.44 -8.09
CA GLU A 76 -14.73 -1.79 -8.66
C GLU A 76 -14.09 -2.81 -7.70
N TYR A 77 -12.89 -2.51 -7.18
CA TYR A 77 -12.18 -3.40 -6.26
C TYR A 77 -12.98 -3.64 -4.97
N ALA A 78 -13.53 -2.59 -4.38
CA ALA A 78 -14.40 -2.71 -3.21
C ALA A 78 -15.64 -3.56 -3.50
N ALA A 79 -16.29 -3.36 -4.65
CA ALA A 79 -17.47 -4.12 -5.07
C ALA A 79 -17.15 -5.61 -5.31
N ALA A 80 -15.95 -5.92 -5.79
CA ALA A 80 -15.47 -7.29 -5.97
C ALA A 80 -15.05 -7.99 -4.66
N GLY A 81 -15.03 -7.27 -3.55
CA GLY A 81 -14.76 -7.81 -2.22
C GLY A 81 -13.33 -7.59 -1.71
N VAL A 82 -12.48 -6.88 -2.44
CA VAL A 82 -11.16 -6.45 -1.94
C VAL A 82 -11.35 -5.61 -0.68
N LYS A 83 -10.55 -5.87 0.35
CA LYS A 83 -10.63 -5.18 1.65
C LYS A 83 -9.44 -4.28 1.96
N ILE A 84 -8.28 -4.59 1.39
CA ILE A 84 -7.04 -3.88 1.68
C ILE A 84 -6.37 -3.49 0.37
N MET A 85 -6.19 -2.19 0.19
CA MET A 85 -5.43 -1.61 -0.92
C MET A 85 -4.03 -1.26 -0.44
N ALA A 86 -3.06 -1.38 -1.35
CA ALA A 86 -1.70 -1.00 -1.09
C ALA A 86 -1.12 -0.18 -2.24
N PRO A 87 -1.37 1.14 -2.25
CA PRO A 87 -0.75 2.07 -3.21
C PRO A 87 0.58 2.62 -2.68
N PRO A 88 1.41 3.25 -3.53
CA PRO A 88 2.59 3.95 -3.08
C PRO A 88 2.24 5.18 -2.22
N LEU A 89 3.15 5.63 -1.34
CA LEU A 89 2.90 6.70 -0.36
C LEU A 89 2.29 7.95 -0.98
N TYR A 90 2.85 8.40 -2.10
CA TYR A 90 2.49 9.65 -2.73
C TYR A 90 1.08 9.62 -3.35
N TYR A 91 0.50 8.44 -3.57
CA TYR A 91 -0.90 8.35 -3.97
C TYR A 91 -1.82 8.80 -2.83
N LEU A 92 -1.42 8.64 -1.58
CA LEU A 92 -2.28 8.88 -0.41
C LEU A 92 -2.24 10.31 0.09
N VAL A 93 -1.31 11.13 -0.39
CA VAL A 93 -1.12 12.50 0.07
C VAL A 93 -0.99 13.49 -1.08
N SER A 94 -1.42 14.72 -0.82
CA SER A 94 -1.26 15.88 -1.69
C SER A 94 -0.83 17.09 -0.87
N VAL A 95 -0.66 18.23 -1.53
CA VAL A 95 -0.32 19.50 -0.88
C VAL A 95 -1.44 20.51 -1.06
N GLU A 96 -1.91 21.07 0.05
CA GLU A 96 -2.87 22.17 0.10
C GLU A 96 -2.35 23.22 1.09
N ASP A 97 -2.31 24.49 0.69
CA ASP A 97 -1.81 25.61 1.51
C ASP A 97 -0.43 25.35 2.16
N GLY A 98 0.45 24.65 1.45
CA GLY A 98 1.80 24.32 1.92
C GLY A 98 1.84 23.21 2.98
N LYS A 99 0.75 22.49 3.20
CA LYS A 99 0.66 21.36 4.13
C LYS A 99 0.41 20.06 3.39
N ILE A 100 0.97 18.97 3.91
CA ILE A 100 0.66 17.61 3.46
C ILE A 100 -0.74 17.28 3.98
N VAL A 101 -1.63 16.83 3.08
CA VAL A 101 -3.02 16.47 3.38
C VAL A 101 -3.39 15.17 2.67
N PRO A 102 -4.44 14.44 3.11
CA PRO A 102 -4.93 13.27 2.39
C PRO A 102 -5.33 13.59 0.95
N SER A 103 -4.94 12.73 0.01
CA SER A 103 -5.30 12.86 -1.41
C SER A 103 -6.74 12.39 -1.70
N SER A 104 -7.20 12.60 -2.95
CA SER A 104 -8.46 12.02 -3.43
C SER A 104 -8.47 10.49 -3.40
N TYR A 105 -7.34 9.81 -3.57
CA TYR A 105 -7.25 8.35 -3.44
C TYR A 105 -7.51 7.92 -1.99
N ALA A 106 -6.84 8.55 -1.02
CA ALA A 106 -7.01 8.25 0.40
C ALA A 106 -8.45 8.50 0.86
N ILE A 107 -9.04 9.64 0.45
CA ILE A 107 -10.44 9.98 0.74
C ILE A 107 -11.37 8.93 0.14
N LYS A 108 -11.19 8.58 -1.13
CA LYS A 108 -12.07 7.60 -1.81
C LYS A 108 -11.99 6.21 -1.22
N ALA A 109 -10.78 5.74 -0.89
CA ALA A 109 -10.59 4.46 -0.22
C ALA A 109 -11.33 4.41 1.13
N LYS A 110 -11.22 5.49 1.92
CA LYS A 110 -11.93 5.63 3.21
C LYS A 110 -13.45 5.64 3.05
N GLU A 111 -13.98 6.36 2.05
CA GLU A 111 -15.42 6.36 1.72
C GLU A 111 -15.95 4.96 1.39
N LEU A 112 -15.14 4.14 0.73
CA LEU A 112 -15.47 2.77 0.35
C LEU A 112 -15.23 1.75 1.46
N GLY A 113 -14.71 2.17 2.62
CA GLY A 113 -14.37 1.27 3.73
C GLY A 113 -13.19 0.34 3.42
N LEU A 114 -12.32 0.74 2.49
CA LEU A 114 -11.09 0.02 2.18
C LEU A 114 -10.03 0.36 3.23
N ASN A 115 -9.38 -0.68 3.75
CA ASN A 115 -8.18 -0.51 4.54
C ASN A 115 -6.97 -0.21 3.63
N ILE A 116 -5.95 0.43 4.18
CA ILE A 116 -4.76 0.84 3.41
C ILE A 116 -3.49 0.33 4.09
N ILE A 117 -2.58 -0.27 3.31
CA ILE A 117 -1.19 -0.53 3.69
C ILE A 117 -0.29 0.06 2.62
N SER A 118 0.45 1.13 2.89
CA SER A 118 1.20 1.84 1.84
C SER A 118 2.66 1.40 1.74
N TRP A 119 3.32 1.68 0.61
CA TRP A 119 4.74 1.34 0.36
C TRP A 119 5.47 2.42 -0.46
N SER A 120 6.80 2.53 -0.48
CA SER A 120 7.75 2.17 0.57
C SER A 120 8.34 3.46 1.13
N LEU A 121 8.39 3.59 2.47
CA LEU A 121 8.68 4.86 3.14
C LEU A 121 10.05 5.48 2.80
N GLU A 122 11.11 4.67 2.72
CA GLU A 122 12.48 5.16 2.56
C GLU A 122 13.19 4.62 1.32
N ARG A 123 12.45 4.14 0.32
CA ARG A 123 13.04 3.73 -0.97
C ARG A 123 13.39 4.95 -1.83
N SER A 124 13.93 5.99 -1.20
CA SER A 124 14.08 7.35 -1.71
C SER A 124 15.51 7.86 -1.53
N GLY A 125 15.87 8.89 -2.29
CA GLY A 125 17.01 9.75 -1.96
C GLY A 125 16.73 10.62 -0.73
N PHE A 126 17.67 11.47 -0.35
CA PHE A 126 17.45 12.45 0.72
C PHE A 126 16.32 13.42 0.34
N LEU A 127 15.48 13.77 1.29
CA LEU A 127 14.41 14.75 1.08
C LEU A 127 14.99 16.18 1.07
N GLY A 128 16.12 16.37 1.76
CA GLY A 128 16.83 17.64 1.80
C GLY A 128 17.63 17.98 0.54
N ASP A 129 17.90 17.01 -0.35
CA ASP A 129 18.73 17.22 -1.53
C ASP A 129 17.91 17.63 -2.78
N GLY A 130 18.58 17.69 -3.94
CA GLY A 130 17.94 18.06 -5.20
C GLY A 130 16.97 17.03 -5.77
N THR A 131 16.99 15.78 -5.28
CA THR A 131 16.08 14.70 -5.70
C THR A 131 14.74 14.77 -4.97
N LYS A 132 14.69 15.39 -3.79
CA LYS A 132 13.47 15.54 -2.98
C LYS A 132 12.77 14.21 -2.72
N GLY A 133 13.54 13.14 -2.50
CA GLY A 133 13.02 11.80 -2.30
C GLY A 133 12.46 11.10 -3.55
N GLY A 134 12.53 11.73 -4.72
CA GLY A 134 12.20 11.11 -6.02
C GLY A 134 10.74 10.63 -6.14
N TYR A 135 10.55 9.44 -6.68
CA TYR A 135 9.23 8.84 -6.95
C TYR A 135 8.33 8.81 -5.71
N TYR A 136 8.84 8.33 -4.57
CA TYR A 136 8.03 8.08 -3.36
C TYR A 136 7.55 9.35 -2.65
N PHE A 137 8.15 10.51 -2.95
CA PHE A 137 7.82 11.80 -2.32
C PHE A 137 7.36 12.85 -3.34
N THR A 138 7.10 12.44 -4.58
CA THR A 138 6.78 13.36 -5.70
C THR A 138 5.62 14.30 -5.40
N SER A 139 4.54 13.81 -4.76
CA SER A 139 3.36 14.66 -4.49
C SER A 139 3.58 15.72 -3.40
N VAL A 140 4.67 15.62 -2.63
CA VAL A 140 5.01 16.53 -1.51
C VAL A 140 6.38 17.17 -1.67
N ALA A 141 7.05 16.98 -2.81
CA ALA A 141 8.43 17.43 -3.05
C ALA A 141 8.61 18.96 -2.88
N ASN A 142 7.55 19.74 -3.09
CA ASN A 142 7.57 21.21 -2.95
C ASN A 142 7.46 21.71 -1.49
N VAL A 143 7.08 20.84 -0.54
CA VAL A 143 6.95 21.18 0.89
C VAL A 143 7.96 20.45 1.76
N THR A 144 8.88 19.66 1.17
CA THR A 144 9.97 18.99 1.87
C THR A 144 11.29 19.73 1.69
N ASN A 145 12.04 19.89 2.78
CA ASN A 145 13.34 20.56 2.79
C ASN A 145 14.39 19.86 3.66
N ASN A 146 14.03 18.85 4.44
CA ASN A 146 14.95 18.08 5.26
C ASN A 146 14.45 16.64 5.44
N ASP A 147 15.34 15.73 5.85
CA ASP A 147 14.98 14.31 5.98
C ASP A 147 13.99 14.03 7.12
N GLY A 148 13.86 14.95 8.08
CA GLY A 148 12.84 14.88 9.12
C GLY A 148 11.40 15.00 8.59
N ASP A 149 11.22 15.50 7.36
CA ASP A 149 9.90 15.60 6.73
C ASP A 149 9.27 14.22 6.43
N VAL A 150 10.05 13.14 6.50
CA VAL A 150 9.51 11.76 6.51
C VAL A 150 8.51 11.56 7.64
N TYR A 151 8.72 12.19 8.80
CA TYR A 151 7.81 12.10 9.94
C TYR A 151 6.56 12.95 9.75
N ASN A 152 6.64 14.06 9.00
CA ASN A 152 5.48 14.85 8.61
C ASN A 152 4.57 14.02 7.68
N LEU A 153 5.15 13.33 6.70
CA LEU A 153 4.43 12.40 5.83
C LEU A 153 3.81 11.25 6.64
N LEU A 154 4.61 10.57 7.47
CA LEU A 154 4.12 9.49 8.34
C LEU A 154 2.96 9.93 9.23
N ASN A 155 3.02 11.16 9.75
CA ASN A 155 1.95 11.68 10.59
C ASN A 155 0.63 11.78 9.84
N VAL A 156 0.64 12.29 8.61
CA VAL A 156 -0.58 12.35 7.78
C VAL A 156 -1.07 10.94 7.42
N LEU A 157 -0.16 10.02 7.06
CA LEU A 157 -0.53 8.63 6.76
C LEU A 157 -1.20 7.94 7.96
N ALA A 158 -0.63 8.09 9.16
CA ALA A 158 -1.11 7.42 10.36
C ALA A 158 -2.37 8.08 10.95
N GLN A 159 -2.39 9.41 11.07
CA GLN A 159 -3.44 10.13 11.80
C GLN A 159 -4.61 10.55 10.91
N ASP A 160 -4.31 11.07 9.72
CA ASP A 160 -5.34 11.69 8.86
C ASP A 160 -5.92 10.68 7.86
N VAL A 161 -5.04 9.91 7.20
CA VAL A 161 -5.43 8.82 6.30
C VAL A 161 -5.92 7.61 7.12
N GLY A 162 -5.19 7.25 8.18
CA GLY A 162 -5.54 6.10 9.03
C GLY A 162 -5.12 4.76 8.41
N VAL A 163 -3.91 4.68 7.88
CA VAL A 163 -3.37 3.43 7.32
C VAL A 163 -3.25 2.33 8.39
N LEU A 164 -3.48 1.07 8.02
CA LEU A 164 -3.22 -0.09 8.88
C LEU A 164 -1.72 -0.31 9.11
N GLY A 165 -0.91 0.09 8.15
CA GLY A 165 0.54 -0.08 8.19
C GLY A 165 1.24 0.59 7.03
N VAL A 166 2.56 0.68 7.12
CA VAL A 166 3.42 1.22 6.07
C VAL A 166 4.61 0.29 5.91
N PHE A 167 4.89 -0.14 4.68
CA PHE A 167 6.15 -0.79 4.36
C PHE A 167 7.28 0.21 4.43
N SER A 168 8.29 -0.14 5.21
CA SER A 168 9.47 0.67 5.45
C SER A 168 10.70 -0.16 5.16
N ASP A 169 11.62 0.45 4.41
CA ASP A 169 12.90 -0.16 4.09
C ASP A 169 13.83 -0.10 5.32
N TRP A 170 13.51 0.77 6.29
CA TRP A 170 14.23 0.96 7.56
C TRP A 170 13.28 0.94 8.76
N SER A 171 13.14 -0.24 9.39
CA SER A 171 12.20 -0.45 10.50
C SER A 171 12.30 0.56 11.66
N ALA A 172 13.46 1.21 11.85
CA ALA A 172 13.68 2.20 12.89
C ALA A 172 12.76 3.44 12.76
N THR A 173 12.55 3.99 11.56
CA THR A 173 11.79 5.24 11.36
C THR A 173 10.34 5.08 11.80
N VAL A 174 9.67 4.05 11.27
CA VAL A 174 8.27 3.75 11.60
C VAL A 174 8.11 3.33 13.06
N THR A 175 9.07 2.57 13.60
CA THR A 175 9.06 2.16 15.01
C THR A 175 9.20 3.38 15.93
N TYR A 176 10.13 4.28 15.64
CA TYR A 176 10.33 5.51 16.43
C TYR A 176 9.07 6.37 16.44
N TYR A 177 8.47 6.60 15.26
CA TYR A 177 7.21 7.33 15.15
C TYR A 177 6.09 6.65 15.96
N ALA A 178 5.87 5.35 15.77
CA ALA A 178 4.85 4.62 16.51
C ALA A 178 5.03 4.70 18.04
N ASN A 179 6.29 4.73 18.51
CA ASN A 179 6.62 4.93 19.92
C ASN A 179 6.27 6.32 20.44
N CYS A 180 6.54 7.36 19.67
CA CYS A 180 6.20 8.72 20.08
C CYS A 180 4.68 8.95 20.22
N PHE A 181 3.87 8.22 19.44
CA PHE A 181 2.42 8.41 19.38
C PHE A 181 1.60 7.28 20.02
N GLY A 182 2.23 6.25 20.57
CA GLY A 182 1.56 5.15 21.27
C GLY A 182 0.67 4.28 20.37
N LEU A 183 1.15 3.92 19.19
CA LEU A 183 0.38 3.22 18.14
C LEU A 183 0.46 1.67 18.20
N PHE A 184 0.66 1.09 19.38
CA PHE A 184 0.81 -0.35 19.59
C PHE A 184 0.10 -0.84 20.86
#